data_AF-A0A2V4V9T3-F1
#
_entry.id   AF-A0A2V4V9T3-F1
#
_cell.length_a   1.000
_cell.length_b   1.000
_cell.length_c   1.000
_cell.angle_alpha   90.00
_cell.angle_beta   90.00
_cell.angle_gamma   90.00
#
_symmetry.space_group_name_H-M   'P 1'
#
loop_
_entity.id
_entity.type
_entity.pdbx_description
1 polymer ?
#
loop_
_entity_poly.entity_id
_entity_poly.type
_entity_poly.pdbx_seq_one_letter_code
_entity_poly.pdbx_strand_id
1 'polypeptide(L)'
;MRKILISCSILILLSGCVQDPSPATLETSTKKSEELPNEYNEKIALLENTVPKEESYFFQTKEFKIYLPYAVDFIDISKIELFSDGNLVAEIPNQESIQLQDKHILVLQANKRINHFDSVTLTDAHDNHIEIPVGDYYYEGQSSDDTIPNNKEAFIRSKHYKQAKGSLIYTIEFTKVEGANIQFSVPASIQKIASVEEQKTISETADTITYEFRIDIPKEYFIDQDITNLNLELKAEQINNSLRKTIFKAFIPINVDEYSIKAP
;
A
#
# COMPACT_ATOMS: atom_id res chain seq x y z
N MET A 1 -83.88 -9.23 -6.90
CA MET A 1 -83.81 -7.74 -6.93
C MET A 1 -82.38 -7.33 -7.18
N ARG A 2 -82.16 -6.55 -8.24
CA ARG A 2 -80.86 -5.96 -8.59
C ARG A 2 -80.48 -4.89 -7.56
N LYS A 3 -79.23 -4.90 -7.10
CA LYS A 3 -78.51 -3.67 -6.73
C LYS A 3 -77.13 -3.74 -7.37
N ILE A 4 -76.97 -2.91 -8.38
CA ILE A 4 -75.71 -2.55 -9.01
C ILE A 4 -75.03 -1.58 -8.04
N LEU A 5 -73.84 -1.92 -7.56
CA LEU A 5 -72.93 -0.94 -6.98
C LEU A 5 -71.73 -0.80 -7.91
N ILE A 6 -71.66 0.36 -8.55
CA ILE A 6 -70.49 0.86 -9.28
C ILE A 6 -69.48 1.27 -8.22
N SER A 7 -68.36 0.56 -8.12
CA SER A 7 -67.22 0.98 -7.29
C SER A 7 -66.18 1.61 -8.21
N CYS A 8 -66.03 2.92 -8.06
CA CYS A 8 -64.98 3.72 -8.68
C CYS A 8 -63.60 3.32 -8.16
N SER A 9 -62.65 3.35 -9.08
CA SER A 9 -61.21 3.19 -8.92
C SER A 9 -60.61 4.12 -7.87
N ILE A 10 -59.70 3.59 -7.04
CA ILE A 10 -58.43 4.25 -6.71
C ILE A 10 -57.36 3.16 -6.70
N LEU A 11 -56.57 3.10 -7.75
CA LEU A 11 -55.32 2.34 -7.80
C LEU A 11 -54.24 3.27 -7.24
N ILE A 12 -53.87 3.10 -5.98
CA ILE A 12 -52.71 3.79 -5.42
C ILE A 12 -51.48 3.01 -5.90
N LEU A 13 -50.85 3.51 -6.96
CA LEU A 13 -49.47 3.15 -7.30
C LEU A 13 -48.60 3.74 -6.19
N LEU A 14 -48.21 2.91 -5.22
CA LEU A 14 -47.07 3.19 -4.36
C LEU A 14 -45.83 3.06 -5.24
N SER A 15 -45.47 4.18 -5.89
CA SER A 15 -44.14 4.44 -6.39
C SER A 15 -43.21 4.49 -5.18
N GLY A 16 -42.75 3.32 -4.73
CA GLY A 16 -41.58 3.24 -3.87
C GLY A 16 -40.40 3.73 -4.69
N CYS A 17 -39.99 4.98 -4.50
CA CYS A 17 -38.65 5.41 -4.85
C CYS A 17 -37.70 4.48 -4.11
N VAL A 18 -37.11 3.53 -4.84
CA VAL A 18 -35.82 2.97 -4.46
C VAL A 18 -34.86 4.15 -4.60
N GLN A 19 -34.60 4.84 -3.50
CA GLN A 19 -33.44 5.69 -3.41
C GLN A 19 -32.24 4.76 -3.51
N ASP A 20 -31.60 4.76 -4.67
CA ASP A 20 -30.22 4.32 -4.78
C ASP A 20 -29.43 4.98 -3.65
N PRO A 21 -28.64 4.24 -2.86
CA PRO A 21 -27.67 4.88 -1.99
C PRO A 21 -26.68 5.59 -2.91
N SER A 22 -26.85 6.90 -3.07
CA SER A 22 -25.79 7.76 -3.57
C SER A 22 -24.54 7.42 -2.75
N PRO A 23 -23.38 7.15 -3.37
CA PRO A 23 -22.14 7.14 -2.62
C PRO A 23 -22.09 8.49 -1.89
N ALA A 24 -21.89 8.45 -0.58
CA ALA A 24 -21.61 9.63 0.18
C ALA A 24 -20.25 10.15 -0.31
N THR A 25 -20.26 11.00 -1.33
CA THR A 25 -19.18 11.97 -1.53
C THR A 25 -19.14 12.79 -0.25
N LEU A 26 -18.17 12.48 0.61
CA LEU A 26 -17.75 13.38 1.69
C LEU A 26 -17.35 14.68 1.01
N GLU A 27 -18.23 15.70 1.06
CA GLU A 27 -17.81 17.04 0.70
C GLU A 27 -16.68 17.43 1.66
N THR A 28 -15.51 17.80 1.12
CA THR A 28 -14.39 18.33 1.88
C THR A 28 -14.85 19.57 2.65
N SER A 29 -15.15 19.39 3.93
CA SER A 29 -15.72 20.44 4.78
C SER A 29 -14.65 21.07 5.66
N THR A 30 -13.48 21.39 5.11
CA THR A 30 -12.59 22.33 5.79
C THR A 30 -13.33 23.68 5.81
N LYS A 31 -14.15 23.89 6.85
CA LYS A 31 -14.76 25.18 7.10
C LYS A 31 -13.61 26.16 7.13
N LYS A 32 -13.68 27.21 6.29
CA LYS A 32 -12.90 28.42 6.47
C LYS A 32 -13.29 29.02 7.83
N SER A 33 -12.78 28.44 8.90
CA SER A 33 -12.87 29.01 10.23
C SER A 33 -12.02 30.27 10.20
N GLU A 34 -12.62 31.41 10.53
CA GLU A 34 -11.96 32.71 10.60
C GLU A 34 -10.82 32.75 11.66
N GLU A 35 -10.56 31.63 12.36
CA GLU A 35 -9.60 31.52 13.46
C GLU A 35 -8.34 30.66 13.17
N LEU A 36 -8.26 29.93 12.05
CA LEU A 36 -7.04 29.18 11.71
C LEU A 36 -6.02 30.08 10.98
N PRO A 37 -4.72 30.07 11.36
CA PRO A 37 -3.70 30.89 10.71
C PRO A 37 -3.68 30.64 9.20
N ASN A 38 -3.57 31.70 8.39
CA ASN A 38 -3.54 31.64 6.93
C ASN A 38 -2.59 30.55 6.38
N GLU A 39 -1.45 30.33 7.07
CA GLU A 39 -0.46 29.31 6.72
C GLU A 39 -0.96 27.85 6.86
N TYR A 40 -1.84 27.55 7.82
CA TYR A 40 -2.39 26.20 7.99
C TYR A 40 -3.26 25.83 6.78
N ASN A 41 -4.20 26.70 6.42
CA ASN A 41 -5.10 26.49 5.28
C ASN A 41 -4.36 26.40 3.95
N GLU A 42 -3.29 27.20 3.76
CA GLU A 42 -2.42 27.11 2.59
C GLU A 42 -1.72 25.76 2.48
N LYS A 43 -1.24 25.20 3.61
CA LYS A 43 -0.61 23.86 3.64
C LYS A 43 -1.63 22.74 3.38
N ILE A 44 -2.84 22.84 3.93
CA ILE A 44 -3.93 21.88 3.65
C ILE A 44 -4.29 21.90 2.17
N ALA A 45 -4.47 23.08 1.58
CA ALA A 45 -4.78 23.20 0.17
C ALA A 45 -3.68 22.60 -0.72
N LEU A 46 -2.41 22.68 -0.33
CA LEU A 46 -1.33 22.02 -1.07
C LEU A 46 -1.46 20.49 -1.02
N LEU A 47 -1.81 19.92 0.14
CA LEU A 47 -2.01 18.47 0.30
C LEU A 47 -3.17 17.98 -0.58
N GLU A 48 -4.32 18.67 -0.52
CA GLU A 48 -5.55 18.30 -1.24
C GLU A 48 -5.41 18.38 -2.77
N ASN A 49 -4.56 19.28 -3.29
CA ASN A 49 -4.42 19.49 -4.74
C ASN A 49 -3.30 18.66 -5.39
N THR A 50 -2.62 17.81 -4.63
CA THR A 50 -1.54 16.97 -5.18
C THR A 50 -2.13 15.72 -5.81
N VAL A 51 -1.71 15.38 -7.03
CA VAL A 51 -2.07 14.09 -7.64
C VAL A 51 -0.85 13.17 -7.60
N PRO A 52 -0.75 12.27 -6.61
CA PRO A 52 0.33 11.30 -6.56
C PRO A 52 0.23 10.33 -7.74
N LYS A 53 1.38 10.07 -8.38
CA LYS A 53 1.51 9.14 -9.50
C LYS A 53 2.33 7.94 -9.07
N GLU A 54 1.79 7.18 -8.12
CA GLU A 54 2.46 6.10 -7.44
C GLU A 54 1.54 4.89 -7.26
N GLU A 55 2.11 3.69 -7.44
CA GLU A 55 1.51 2.44 -6.96
C GLU A 55 2.46 1.75 -5.99
N SER A 56 1.90 1.12 -4.96
CA SER A 56 2.66 0.45 -3.92
C SER A 56 2.09 -0.93 -3.61
N TYR A 57 2.91 -1.97 -3.80
CA TYR A 57 2.51 -3.37 -3.64
C TYR A 57 3.23 -4.03 -2.47
N PHE A 58 2.45 -4.56 -1.53
CA PHE A 58 2.98 -5.11 -0.28
C PHE A 58 2.42 -6.50 0.02
N PHE A 59 3.24 -7.29 0.71
CA PHE A 59 2.71 -8.40 1.48
C PHE A 59 1.93 -7.85 2.67
N GLN A 60 0.87 -8.54 3.06
CA GLN A 60 -0.01 -8.04 4.12
C GLN A 60 0.74 -7.91 5.45
N THR A 61 0.60 -6.76 6.07
CA THR A 61 1.07 -6.48 7.42
C THR A 61 -0.07 -5.88 8.25
N LYS A 62 -0.08 -6.14 9.56
CA LYS A 62 -0.98 -5.44 10.50
C LYS A 62 -0.53 -4.01 10.73
N GLU A 63 0.78 -3.78 10.59
CA GLU A 63 1.41 -2.47 10.63
C GLU A 63 1.93 -2.14 9.24
N PHE A 64 1.49 -1.04 8.65
CA PHE A 64 1.98 -0.60 7.35
C PHE A 64 2.30 0.89 7.37
N LYS A 65 3.11 1.30 6.39
CA LYS A 65 3.55 2.67 6.22
C LYS A 65 2.85 3.28 5.01
N ILE A 66 2.25 4.45 5.20
CA ILE A 66 1.79 5.31 4.11
C ILE A 66 2.83 6.41 3.95
N TYR A 67 3.35 6.56 2.75
CA TYR A 67 4.26 7.62 2.39
C TYR A 67 3.43 8.76 1.82
N LEU A 68 3.38 9.87 2.55
CA LEU A 68 2.71 11.07 2.08
C LEU A 68 3.66 11.90 1.22
N PRO A 69 3.14 12.57 0.18
CA PRO A 69 3.96 13.39 -0.72
C PRO A 69 4.55 14.64 -0.03
N TYR A 70 4.02 15.04 1.13
CA TYR A 70 4.48 16.20 1.89
C TYR A 70 4.45 15.95 3.40
N ALA A 71 5.14 16.82 4.13
CA ALA A 71 5.14 16.81 5.59
C ALA A 71 3.76 17.18 6.17
N VAL A 72 3.32 16.46 7.19
CA VAL A 72 2.06 16.63 7.92
C VAL A 72 2.27 16.81 9.43
N ASP A 73 3.50 17.13 9.86
CA ASP A 73 3.87 17.31 11.27
C ASP A 73 3.17 18.50 11.96
N PHE A 74 2.50 19.35 11.17
CA PHE A 74 1.70 20.47 11.66
C PHE A 74 0.22 20.09 11.95
N ILE A 75 -0.21 18.86 11.62
CA ILE A 75 -1.56 18.36 11.88
C ILE A 75 -1.51 17.50 13.14
N ASP A 76 -2.30 17.85 14.15
CA ASP A 76 -2.53 16.99 15.32
C ASP A 76 -3.61 15.95 14.97
N ILE A 77 -3.16 14.83 14.41
CA ILE A 77 -4.04 13.79 13.85
C ILE A 77 -4.71 13.02 14.99
N SER A 78 -6.04 13.00 15.02
CA SER A 78 -6.86 12.27 15.99
C SER A 78 -7.41 10.96 15.43
N LYS A 79 -7.73 10.92 14.14
CA LYS A 79 -8.28 9.76 13.43
C LYS A 79 -7.80 9.72 11.98
N ILE A 80 -7.65 8.53 11.43
CA ILE A 80 -7.37 8.29 10.01
C ILE A 80 -8.43 7.37 9.42
N GLU A 81 -8.98 7.75 8.27
CA GLU A 81 -9.91 6.96 7.49
C GLU A 81 -9.28 6.66 6.13
N LEU A 82 -9.38 5.42 5.68
CA LEU A 82 -8.83 4.95 4.41
C LEU A 82 -9.98 4.59 3.46
N PHE A 83 -9.88 5.03 2.22
CA PHE A 83 -10.91 4.85 1.20
C PHE A 83 -10.37 4.11 -0.03
N SER A 84 -11.24 3.35 -0.69
CA SER A 84 -11.01 2.73 -1.99
C SER A 84 -12.23 3.01 -2.86
N ASP A 85 -12.03 3.65 -4.01
CA ASP A 85 -13.11 4.05 -4.91
C ASP A 85 -14.23 4.81 -4.17
N GLY A 86 -13.85 5.67 -3.21
CA GLY A 86 -14.77 6.44 -2.37
C GLY A 86 -15.46 5.65 -1.24
N ASN A 87 -15.16 4.37 -1.05
CA ASN A 87 -15.73 3.55 0.02
C ASN A 87 -14.78 3.44 1.20
N LEU A 88 -15.27 3.67 2.43
CA LEU A 88 -14.48 3.50 3.65
C LEU A 88 -14.05 2.03 3.82
N VAL A 89 -12.75 1.77 3.69
CA VAL A 89 -12.18 0.43 3.85
C VAL A 89 -11.58 0.22 5.23
N ALA A 90 -11.13 1.26 5.94
CA ALA A 90 -10.65 1.17 7.31
C ALA A 90 -10.73 2.50 8.06
N GLU A 91 -10.86 2.39 9.38
CA GLU A 91 -10.82 3.51 10.32
C GLU A 91 -9.79 3.18 11.41
N ILE A 92 -8.89 4.11 11.68
CA ILE A 92 -7.87 4.05 12.73
C ILE A 92 -8.13 5.22 13.70
N PRO A 93 -8.82 4.98 14.83
CA PRO A 93 -9.35 6.04 15.69
C PRO A 93 -8.42 6.49 16.84
N ASN A 94 -7.19 5.97 16.94
CA ASN A 94 -6.33 6.18 18.11
C ASN A 94 -4.92 6.62 17.72
N GLN A 95 -4.41 7.68 18.36
CA GLN A 95 -3.03 8.16 18.25
C GLN A 95 -1.97 7.09 18.57
N GLU A 96 -2.24 6.14 19.47
CA GLU A 96 -1.29 5.05 19.74
C GLU A 96 -1.09 4.12 18.53
N SER A 97 -2.08 4.08 17.62
CA SER A 97 -2.06 3.31 16.38
C SER A 97 -1.60 4.15 15.18
N ILE A 98 -1.25 5.42 15.38
CA ILE A 98 -0.83 6.38 14.36
C ILE A 98 0.51 6.99 14.79
N GLN A 99 1.58 6.62 14.13
CA GLN A 99 2.89 7.24 14.38
C GLN A 99 3.35 8.01 13.16
N LEU A 100 3.71 9.29 13.34
CA LEU A 100 4.36 10.07 12.30
C LEU A 100 5.87 9.89 12.39
N GLN A 101 6.47 9.40 11.31
CA GLN A 101 7.93 9.29 11.13
C GLN A 101 8.37 10.25 10.03
N ASP A 102 9.56 10.84 10.19
CA ASP A 102 10.19 11.73 9.21
C ASP A 102 9.28 12.84 8.67
N LYS A 103 8.26 13.24 9.45
CA LYS A 103 7.23 14.24 9.14
C LYS A 103 6.23 13.88 8.04
N HIS A 104 6.46 12.84 7.23
CA HIS A 104 5.63 12.50 6.06
C HIS A 104 5.30 11.01 5.95
N ILE A 105 5.75 10.18 6.90
CA ILE A 105 5.49 8.73 6.91
C ILE A 105 4.51 8.43 8.02
N LEU A 106 3.30 8.00 7.66
CA LEU A 106 2.31 7.52 8.62
C LEU A 106 2.51 6.02 8.83
N VAL A 107 2.85 5.60 10.05
CA VAL A 107 2.87 4.20 10.44
C VAL A 107 1.56 3.88 11.13
N LEU A 108 0.78 2.99 10.52
CA LEU A 108 -0.59 2.68 10.92
C LEU A 108 -0.72 1.23 11.35
N GLN A 109 -1.41 1.00 12.46
CA GLN A 109 -1.81 -0.33 12.88
C GLN A 109 -3.30 -0.56 12.61
N ALA A 110 -3.60 -1.42 11.64
CA ALA A 110 -4.97 -1.80 11.33
C ALA A 110 -5.41 -3.04 12.12
N ASN A 111 -6.65 -2.99 12.62
CA ASN A 111 -7.30 -4.11 13.30
C ASN A 111 -7.79 -5.21 12.35
N LYS A 112 -7.86 -4.91 11.04
CA LYS A 112 -8.32 -5.82 9.99
C LYS A 112 -7.42 -5.74 8.77
N ARG A 113 -7.54 -6.74 7.91
CA ARG A 113 -6.89 -6.75 6.59
C ARG A 113 -7.49 -5.64 5.73
N ILE A 114 -6.61 -4.80 5.18
CA ILE A 114 -6.94 -3.83 4.13
C ILE A 114 -6.30 -4.40 2.87
N ASN A 115 -7.06 -4.52 1.77
CA ASN A 115 -6.54 -5.06 0.51
C ASN A 115 -6.08 -3.95 -0.43
N HIS A 116 -6.81 -2.84 -0.44
CA HIS A 116 -6.60 -1.73 -1.34
C HIS A 116 -7.08 -0.42 -0.68
N PHE A 117 -6.39 0.69 -0.92
CA PHE A 117 -6.87 2.05 -0.70
C PHE A 117 -6.14 3.03 -1.64
N ASP A 118 -6.80 4.13 -1.98
CA ASP A 118 -6.35 5.18 -2.92
C ASP A 118 -6.50 6.60 -2.35
N SER A 119 -7.19 6.75 -1.21
CA SER A 119 -7.38 8.03 -0.54
C SER A 119 -7.33 7.88 0.98
N VAL A 120 -6.85 8.92 1.65
CA VAL A 120 -6.74 9.01 3.11
C VAL A 120 -7.43 10.28 3.59
N THR A 121 -8.32 10.16 4.57
CA THR A 121 -8.83 11.34 5.30
C THR A 121 -8.19 11.39 6.68
N LEU A 122 -7.53 12.51 6.98
CA LEU A 122 -7.05 12.82 8.32
C LEU A 122 -8.12 13.65 9.04
N THR A 123 -8.46 13.26 10.26
CA THR A 123 -9.24 14.12 11.17
C THR A 123 -8.28 14.73 12.18
N ASP A 124 -8.30 16.04 12.33
CA ASP A 124 -7.48 16.72 13.34
C ASP A 124 -8.16 16.77 14.73
N ALA A 125 -7.49 17.36 15.73
CA ALA A 125 -8.04 17.52 17.07
C ALA A 125 -9.28 18.44 17.17
N HIS A 126 -9.57 19.22 16.11
CA HIS A 126 -10.72 20.14 16.03
C HIS A 126 -11.85 19.59 15.14
N ASP A 127 -11.81 18.31 14.78
CA ASP A 127 -12.80 17.64 13.93
C ASP A 127 -12.82 18.19 12.48
N ASN A 128 -11.70 18.77 12.02
CA ASN A 128 -11.53 19.11 10.61
C ASN A 128 -11.15 17.84 9.84
N HIS A 129 -11.82 17.59 8.71
CA HIS A 129 -11.53 16.48 7.81
C HIS A 129 -10.72 16.96 6.62
N ILE A 130 -9.51 16.42 6.49
CA ILE A 130 -8.55 16.77 5.45
C ILE A 130 -8.39 15.55 4.55
N GLU A 131 -8.85 15.66 3.31
CA GLU A 131 -8.67 14.61 2.32
C GLU A 131 -7.28 14.74 1.70
N ILE A 132 -6.49 13.66 1.78
CA ILE A 132 -5.17 13.58 1.19
C ILE A 132 -5.22 12.50 0.13
N PRO A 133 -5.19 12.88 -1.16
CA PRO A 133 -4.98 11.92 -2.23
C PRO A 133 -3.61 11.24 -2.01
N VAL A 134 -3.61 9.92 -2.09
CA VAL A 134 -2.40 9.08 -2.02
C VAL A 134 -2.29 8.27 -3.31
N GLY A 135 -1.13 7.66 -3.56
CA GLY A 135 -1.03 6.67 -4.63
C GLY A 135 -1.91 5.44 -4.35
N ASP A 136 -1.93 4.47 -5.25
CA ASP A 136 -2.66 3.23 -5.01
C ASP A 136 -1.85 2.27 -4.13
N TYR A 137 -2.44 1.78 -3.05
CA TYR A 137 -1.78 0.85 -2.12
C TYR A 137 -2.46 -0.52 -2.16
N TYR A 138 -1.73 -1.56 -2.56
CA TYR A 138 -2.22 -2.94 -2.69
C TYR A 138 -1.56 -3.87 -1.68
N TYR A 139 -2.37 -4.59 -0.89
CA TYR A 139 -1.93 -5.53 0.15
C TYR A 139 -2.49 -6.93 -0.10
N GLU A 140 -1.61 -7.84 -0.53
CA GLU A 140 -2.06 -9.07 -1.19
C GLU A 140 -2.17 -10.30 -0.31
N GLY A 141 -1.66 -10.25 0.93
CA GLY A 141 -1.81 -11.34 1.89
C GLY A 141 -0.52 -11.68 2.63
N GLN A 142 -0.68 -12.40 3.73
CA GLN A 142 0.41 -12.87 4.57
C GLN A 142 0.70 -14.35 4.27
N SER A 143 1.97 -14.74 4.21
CA SER A 143 2.36 -16.13 4.43
C SER A 143 2.55 -16.36 5.93
N SER A 144 1.98 -17.43 6.47
CA SER A 144 2.23 -17.82 7.85
C SER A 144 3.72 -18.13 8.03
N ASP A 145 4.36 -17.48 9.00
CA ASP A 145 5.72 -17.80 9.40
C ASP A 145 5.71 -18.91 10.46
N ASP A 146 6.52 -19.93 10.24
CA ASP A 146 6.83 -20.96 11.22
C ASP A 146 7.95 -20.50 12.16
N THR A 147 7.93 -21.05 13.37
CA THR A 147 9.05 -20.89 14.31
C THR A 147 10.19 -21.82 13.89
N ILE A 148 11.35 -21.24 13.57
CA ILE A 148 12.60 -21.97 13.35
C ILE A 148 13.56 -21.67 14.51
N PRO A 149 14.28 -22.67 15.06
CA PRO A 149 15.30 -22.43 16.08
C PRO A 149 16.36 -21.42 15.60
N ASN A 150 16.76 -20.48 16.46
CA ASN A 150 17.69 -19.40 16.09
C ASN A 150 19.03 -19.89 15.50
N ASN A 151 19.54 -21.04 15.96
CA ASN A 151 20.77 -21.64 15.42
C ASN A 151 20.60 -22.31 14.04
N LYS A 152 19.37 -22.31 13.51
CA LYS A 152 19.00 -22.81 12.20
C LYS A 152 18.41 -21.69 11.32
N GLU A 153 18.59 -20.44 11.71
CA GLU A 153 18.15 -19.28 10.95
C GLU A 153 19.33 -18.67 10.20
N ALA A 154 19.11 -18.39 8.91
CA ALA A 154 20.07 -17.70 8.08
C ALA A 154 20.04 -16.19 8.37
N PHE A 155 21.21 -15.59 8.53
CA PHE A 155 21.38 -14.16 8.78
C PHE A 155 21.95 -13.47 7.55
N ILE A 156 21.51 -12.24 7.30
CA ILE A 156 22.04 -11.41 6.21
C ILE A 156 23.43 -10.92 6.59
N ARG A 157 24.43 -11.19 5.74
CA ARG A 157 25.79 -10.65 5.89
C ARG A 157 25.99 -9.38 5.07
N SER A 158 25.45 -9.37 3.85
CA SER A 158 25.49 -8.20 2.97
C SER A 158 24.29 -8.20 2.05
N LYS A 159 23.89 -7.01 1.61
CA LYS A 159 22.84 -6.81 0.62
C LYS A 159 23.11 -5.56 -0.18
N HIS A 160 22.79 -5.60 -1.46
CA HIS A 160 22.90 -4.49 -2.37
C HIS A 160 21.81 -4.61 -3.42
N TYR A 161 21.28 -3.48 -3.87
CA TYR A 161 20.40 -3.45 -5.02
C TYR A 161 20.84 -2.39 -6.00
N LYS A 162 20.55 -2.65 -7.26
CA LYS A 162 20.76 -1.74 -8.37
C LYS A 162 19.51 -1.72 -9.22
N GLN A 163 19.20 -0.55 -9.75
CA GLN A 163 18.17 -0.36 -10.77
C GLN A 163 18.80 0.20 -12.03
N ALA A 164 18.32 -0.27 -13.18
CA ALA A 164 18.62 0.31 -14.48
C ALA A 164 17.62 -0.24 -15.49
N LYS A 165 17.00 0.64 -16.29
CA LYS A 165 16.11 0.25 -17.39
C LYS A 165 14.91 -0.60 -16.96
N GLY A 166 14.31 -0.30 -15.81
CA GLY A 166 13.19 -1.09 -15.27
C GLY A 166 13.57 -2.45 -14.69
N SER A 167 14.86 -2.81 -14.77
CA SER A 167 15.40 -4.00 -14.14
C SER A 167 15.89 -3.66 -12.75
N LEU A 168 15.32 -4.34 -11.75
CA LEU A 168 15.81 -4.38 -10.40
C LEU A 168 16.64 -5.65 -10.22
N ILE A 169 17.90 -5.47 -9.81
CA ILE A 169 18.80 -6.56 -9.45
C ILE A 169 19.12 -6.41 -7.96
N TYR A 170 18.76 -7.42 -7.17
CA TYR A 170 19.00 -7.50 -5.74
C TYR A 170 19.98 -8.62 -5.45
N THR A 171 21.17 -8.28 -4.95
CA THR A 171 22.17 -9.26 -4.51
C THR A 171 22.20 -9.30 -2.98
N ILE A 172 22.11 -10.49 -2.41
CA ILE A 172 22.08 -10.66 -0.96
C ILE A 172 22.83 -11.94 -0.55
N GLU A 173 23.70 -11.79 0.44
CA GLU A 173 24.47 -12.86 1.03
C GLU A 173 23.88 -13.24 2.38
N PHE A 174 23.61 -14.53 2.55
CA PHE A 174 23.17 -15.13 3.81
C PHE A 174 24.24 -16.04 4.40
N THR A 175 24.25 -16.19 5.73
CA THR A 175 24.93 -17.32 6.38
C THR A 175 24.31 -18.63 5.93
N LYS A 176 25.12 -19.62 5.62
CA LYS A 176 24.66 -20.92 5.15
C LYS A 176 24.12 -21.74 6.32
N VAL A 177 22.95 -22.34 6.13
CA VAL A 177 22.32 -23.28 7.07
C VAL A 177 22.09 -24.60 6.34
N GLU A 178 22.55 -25.69 6.92
CA GLU A 178 22.42 -27.02 6.31
C GLU A 178 20.94 -27.42 6.12
N GLY A 179 20.60 -27.89 4.92
CA GLY A 179 19.24 -28.31 4.56
C GLY A 179 18.23 -27.17 4.40
N ALA A 180 18.65 -25.91 4.51
CA ALA A 180 17.81 -24.76 4.25
C ALA A 180 17.95 -24.27 2.81
N ASN A 181 16.83 -23.87 2.21
CA ASN A 181 16.79 -23.11 0.97
C ASN A 181 16.22 -21.70 1.24
N ILE A 182 16.66 -20.71 0.48
CA ILE A 182 16.12 -19.35 0.54
C ILE A 182 15.32 -19.13 -0.73
N GLN A 183 14.08 -18.67 -0.62
CA GLN A 183 13.23 -18.34 -1.75
C GLN A 183 12.85 -16.86 -1.69
N PHE A 184 13.06 -16.13 -2.78
CA PHE A 184 12.56 -14.77 -2.94
C PHE A 184 11.15 -14.77 -3.51
N SER A 185 10.38 -13.75 -3.15
CA SER A 185 9.05 -13.51 -3.70
C SER A 185 8.71 -12.03 -3.64
N VAL A 186 7.86 -11.63 -4.58
CA VAL A 186 7.18 -10.33 -4.64
C VAL A 186 5.66 -10.57 -4.59
N PRO A 187 4.83 -9.54 -4.34
CA PRO A 187 3.38 -9.66 -4.41
C PRO A 187 2.92 -10.24 -5.77
N ALA A 188 1.83 -11.00 -5.78
CA ALA A 188 1.34 -11.65 -6.98
C ALA A 188 0.89 -10.66 -8.06
N SER A 189 0.46 -9.43 -7.73
CA SER A 189 0.17 -8.42 -8.76
C SER A 189 1.45 -7.94 -9.45
N ILE A 190 2.57 -7.86 -8.73
CA ILE A 190 3.87 -7.60 -9.34
C ILE A 190 4.24 -8.72 -10.33
N GLN A 191 3.99 -9.98 -9.99
CA GLN A 191 4.26 -11.11 -10.90
C GLN A 191 3.46 -11.04 -12.21
N LYS A 192 2.27 -10.41 -12.20
CA LYS A 192 1.44 -10.26 -13.40
C LYS A 192 1.96 -9.21 -14.37
N ILE A 193 2.66 -8.19 -13.85
CA ILE A 193 3.17 -7.06 -14.63
C ILE A 193 4.66 -7.23 -14.96
N ALA A 194 5.37 -8.08 -14.22
CA ALA A 194 6.76 -8.37 -14.47
C ALA A 194 6.96 -9.16 -15.77
N SER A 195 7.94 -8.74 -16.56
CA SER A 195 8.41 -9.46 -17.75
C SER A 195 9.45 -10.53 -17.44
N VAL A 196 10.16 -10.39 -16.30
CA VAL A 196 11.14 -11.34 -15.77
C VAL A 196 11.00 -11.39 -14.26
N GLU A 197 11.04 -12.59 -13.67
CA GLU A 197 11.19 -12.84 -12.23
C GLU A 197 12.11 -14.05 -12.06
N GLU A 198 13.35 -13.82 -11.64
CA GLU A 198 14.38 -14.86 -11.58
C GLU A 198 15.18 -14.80 -10.28
N GLN A 199 15.53 -15.97 -9.77
CA GLN A 199 16.47 -16.14 -8.67
C GLN A 199 17.61 -17.06 -9.11
N LYS A 200 18.85 -16.67 -8.85
CA LYS A 200 20.03 -17.53 -9.05
C LYS A 200 20.98 -17.47 -7.86
N THR A 201 21.66 -18.58 -7.60
CA THR A 201 22.83 -18.61 -6.72
C THR A 201 24.04 -18.16 -7.52
N ILE A 202 24.72 -17.09 -7.07
CA ILE A 202 25.89 -16.54 -7.77
C ILE A 202 27.21 -16.97 -7.14
N SER A 203 27.21 -17.27 -5.85
CA SER A 203 28.38 -17.80 -5.15
C SER A 203 27.96 -18.58 -3.91
N GLU A 204 28.74 -19.60 -3.57
CA GLU A 204 28.53 -20.41 -2.37
C GLU A 204 29.89 -20.77 -1.75
N THR A 205 30.00 -20.59 -0.44
CA THR A 205 31.17 -20.95 0.34
C THR A 205 30.79 -21.97 1.43
N ALA A 206 31.71 -22.32 2.30
CA ALA A 206 31.41 -23.13 3.48
C ALA A 206 30.43 -22.42 4.43
N ASP A 207 30.53 -21.09 4.54
CA ASP A 207 29.84 -20.31 5.57
C ASP A 207 28.71 -19.43 5.00
N THR A 208 28.70 -19.19 3.69
CA THR A 208 27.76 -18.24 3.05
C THR A 208 27.21 -18.74 1.73
N ILE A 209 26.04 -18.22 1.38
CA ILE A 209 25.44 -18.36 0.06
C ILE A 209 24.93 -16.99 -0.40
N THR A 210 25.23 -16.64 -1.64
CA THR A 210 24.84 -15.36 -2.24
C THR A 210 23.85 -15.61 -3.36
N TYR A 211 22.71 -14.95 -3.27
CA TYR A 211 21.65 -14.97 -4.27
C TYR A 211 21.61 -13.65 -5.02
N GLU A 212 21.24 -13.73 -6.29
CA GLU A 212 20.76 -12.60 -7.07
C GLU A 212 19.29 -12.85 -7.42
N PHE A 213 18.43 -11.90 -7.05
CA PHE A 213 17.05 -11.82 -7.47
C PHE A 213 16.93 -10.71 -8.51
N ARG A 214 16.30 -11.02 -9.65
CA ARG A 214 16.06 -10.07 -10.73
C ARG A 214 14.58 -9.99 -11.03
N ILE A 215 14.09 -8.76 -11.16
CA ILE A 215 12.75 -8.49 -11.67
C ILE A 215 12.82 -7.36 -12.70
N ASP A 216 12.17 -7.57 -13.84
CA ASP A 216 12.11 -6.58 -14.93
C ASP A 216 10.65 -6.17 -15.14
N ILE A 217 10.32 -4.90 -14.87
CA ILE A 217 9.01 -4.34 -15.21
C ILE A 217 9.15 -3.65 -16.59
N PRO A 218 8.17 -3.78 -17.50
CA PRO A 218 8.22 -3.08 -18.78
C PRO A 218 7.90 -1.58 -18.61
N LYS A 219 8.54 -0.73 -19.41
CA LYS A 219 8.31 0.73 -19.38
C LYS A 219 6.86 1.07 -19.73
N GLU A 220 6.28 0.28 -20.62
CA GLU A 220 4.91 0.43 -21.12
C GLU A 220 3.91 0.40 -19.97
N TYR A 221 4.14 -0.38 -18.91
CA TYR A 221 3.29 -0.39 -17.72
C TYR A 221 3.15 1.00 -17.09
N PHE A 222 4.27 1.69 -16.89
CA PHE A 222 4.29 3.04 -16.30
C PHE A 222 3.57 4.07 -17.19
N ILE A 223 3.71 3.93 -18.51
CA ILE A 223 3.05 4.82 -19.48
C ILE A 223 1.54 4.58 -19.49
N ASP A 224 1.13 3.31 -19.58
CA ASP A 224 -0.28 2.93 -19.71
C ASP A 224 -1.08 3.22 -18.44
N GLN A 225 -0.46 3.10 -17.27
CA GLN A 225 -1.09 3.43 -15.98
C GLN A 225 -0.89 4.91 -15.55
N ASP A 226 -0.13 5.71 -16.30
CA ASP A 226 0.25 7.10 -15.93
C ASP A 226 0.91 7.24 -14.53
N ILE A 227 1.79 6.30 -14.19
CA ILE A 227 2.52 6.29 -12.91
C ILE A 227 3.99 6.65 -13.09
N THR A 228 4.58 7.29 -12.08
CA THR A 228 5.99 7.72 -12.08
C THR A 228 6.86 6.90 -11.13
N ASN A 229 6.26 6.36 -10.07
CA ASN A 229 6.94 5.53 -9.08
C ASN A 229 6.13 4.27 -8.83
N LEU A 230 6.82 3.12 -8.72
CA LEU A 230 6.24 1.87 -8.27
C LEU A 230 7.04 1.37 -7.08
N ASN A 231 6.42 1.19 -5.93
CA ASN A 231 7.05 0.58 -4.77
C ASN A 231 6.62 -0.88 -4.68
N LEU A 232 7.55 -1.79 -4.40
CA LEU A 232 7.24 -3.19 -4.14
C LEU A 232 7.96 -3.72 -2.91
N GLU A 233 7.31 -4.63 -2.19
CA GLU A 233 7.94 -5.40 -1.12
C GLU A 233 8.62 -6.65 -1.70
N LEU A 234 9.93 -6.76 -1.54
CA LEU A 234 10.68 -7.99 -1.76
C LEU A 234 10.81 -8.74 -0.44
N LYS A 235 10.40 -10.01 -0.44
CA LYS A 235 10.51 -10.90 0.73
C LYS A 235 11.44 -12.07 0.41
N ALA A 236 12.26 -12.46 1.37
CA ALA A 236 12.95 -13.75 1.34
C ALA A 236 12.49 -14.65 2.48
N GLU A 237 12.19 -15.89 2.14
CA GLU A 237 11.75 -16.93 3.07
C GLU A 237 12.81 -18.03 3.15
N GLN A 238 13.19 -18.39 4.36
CA GLN A 238 13.93 -19.61 4.61
C GLN A 238 12.96 -20.79 4.67
N ILE A 239 13.25 -21.82 3.90
CA ILE A 239 12.54 -23.09 3.89
C ILE A 239 13.48 -24.16 4.43
N ASN A 240 13.12 -24.77 5.55
CA ASN A 240 13.87 -25.88 6.16
C ASN A 240 12.90 -27.03 6.46
N ASN A 241 12.99 -28.12 5.69
CA ASN A 241 11.97 -29.17 5.64
C ASN A 241 10.59 -28.59 5.27
N SER A 242 9.61 -28.69 6.17
CA SER A 242 8.26 -28.15 6.01
C SER A 242 8.07 -26.78 6.67
N LEU A 243 9.10 -26.22 7.31
CA LEU A 243 9.02 -24.94 8.01
C LEU A 243 9.43 -23.80 7.08
N ARG A 244 8.61 -22.75 7.01
CA ARG A 244 8.83 -21.53 6.22
C ARG A 244 8.88 -20.33 7.15
N LYS A 245 9.97 -19.56 7.13
CA LYS A 245 10.11 -18.33 7.92
C LYS A 245 10.58 -17.18 7.06
N THR A 246 9.90 -16.05 7.12
CA THR A 246 10.37 -14.80 6.56
C THR A 246 11.61 -14.32 7.31
N ILE A 247 12.72 -14.16 6.60
CA ILE A 247 14.02 -13.72 7.17
C ILE A 247 14.47 -12.37 6.62
N PHE A 248 13.78 -11.86 5.61
CA PHE A 248 14.09 -10.59 4.97
C PHE A 248 12.84 -9.99 4.34
N LYS A 249 12.68 -8.68 4.52
CA LYS A 249 11.72 -7.82 3.84
C LYS A 249 12.44 -6.53 3.46
N ALA A 250 12.20 -6.04 2.24
CA ALA A 250 12.65 -4.73 1.82
C ALA A 250 11.59 -4.08 0.94
N PHE A 251 11.38 -2.79 1.13
CA PHE A 251 10.60 -1.95 0.24
C PHE A 251 11.55 -1.33 -0.78
N ILE A 252 11.22 -1.49 -2.05
CA ILE A 252 12.09 -1.11 -3.16
C ILE A 252 11.29 -0.20 -4.09
N PRO A 253 11.66 1.09 -4.22
CA PRO A 253 11.06 2.00 -5.19
C PRO A 253 11.61 1.73 -6.58
N ILE A 254 10.80 1.83 -7.63
CA ILE A 254 11.20 1.78 -9.04
C ILE A 254 10.65 3.02 -9.73
N ASN A 255 11.55 3.89 -10.18
CA ASN A 255 11.19 5.15 -10.82
C ASN A 255 11.25 5.03 -12.36
N VAL A 256 10.28 5.62 -13.05
CA VAL A 256 10.25 5.68 -14.53
C VAL A 256 11.49 6.34 -15.14
N ASP A 257 12.17 7.23 -14.41
CA ASP A 257 13.39 7.89 -14.84
C ASP A 257 14.58 6.93 -15.00
N GLU A 258 14.57 5.79 -14.29
CA GLU A 258 15.58 4.74 -14.40
C GLU A 258 15.63 4.09 -15.79
N TYR A 259 14.60 4.29 -16.62
CA TYR A 259 14.58 3.86 -18.02
C TYR A 259 15.35 4.77 -18.97
N SER A 260 15.57 6.01 -18.56
CA SER A 260 16.20 7.03 -19.39
C SER A 260 17.72 7.11 -19.19
N ILE A 261 18.26 6.35 -18.23
CA ILE A 261 19.70 6.31 -17.97
C ILE A 261 20.41 5.56 -19.10
N LYS A 262 21.08 6.30 -19.98
CA LYS A 262 22.07 5.74 -20.91
C LYS A 262 23.15 5.07 -20.05
N ALA A 263 23.51 3.84 -20.40
CA ALA A 263 24.64 3.16 -19.77
C ALA A 263 25.89 4.05 -19.89
N PRO A 264 26.71 4.16 -18.83
CA PRO A 264 27.96 4.92 -18.88
C PRO A 264 28.92 4.37 -19.93
#